data_AF-A0A6N7M837-F1
#
_entry.id   AF-A0A6N7M837-F1
#
_cell.length_a   1.000
_cell.length_b   1.000
_cell.length_c   1.000
_cell.angle_alpha   90.00
_cell.angle_beta   90.00
_cell.angle_gamma   90.00
#
_symmetry.space_group_name_H-M   'P 1'
#
loop_
_entity.id
_entity.type
_entity.pdbx_description
1 polymer ?
#
loop_
_entity_poly.entity_id
_entity_poly.type
_entity_poly.pdbx_seq_one_letter_code
_entity_poly.pdbx_strand_id
1 'polypeptide(L)'
;MKGVILAAGYGTRFLPVTKTIPKEMLPLIMKPAIDFIIEEFLASGIEDILVITSRRKKALEDYLDREMELEYIFEKEKARNKLKNISPPEARFYFIRQQEMLGTGHALMLARPFIGNEPFIVAYPDDLLLGRKPLAVQLIETYEQTGCTVLATIYDPPNIERYGTIAIAAGLFIGFDQLYGQGFAAK
;
A
#
# COMPACT_ATOMS: atom_id res chain seq x y z
N MET A 1 -7.01 13.10 1.34
CA MET A 1 -6.50 12.43 0.12
C MET A 1 -6.92 10.97 0.16
N LYS A 2 -7.17 10.31 -0.98
CA LYS A 2 -7.55 8.88 -1.05
C LYS A 2 -6.32 8.00 -1.30
N GLY A 3 -6.37 6.75 -0.83
CA GLY A 3 -5.34 5.73 -1.04
C GLY A 3 -5.82 4.59 -1.93
N VAL A 4 -4.93 4.05 -2.76
CA VAL A 4 -5.18 2.89 -3.62
C VAL A 4 -4.12 1.85 -3.37
N ILE A 5 -4.52 0.64 -2.96
CA ILE A 5 -3.63 -0.52 -2.78
C ILE A 5 -3.83 -1.47 -3.96
N LEU A 6 -2.75 -1.79 -4.68
CA LEU A 6 -2.79 -2.72 -5.81
C LEU A 6 -2.47 -4.16 -5.35
N ALA A 7 -3.50 -4.96 -5.06
CA ALA A 7 -3.41 -6.29 -4.46
C ALA A 7 -3.97 -7.43 -5.34
N ALA A 8 -4.19 -7.20 -6.64
CA ALA A 8 -4.82 -8.18 -7.52
C ALA A 8 -3.88 -9.34 -7.93
N GLY A 9 -2.57 -9.11 -7.94
CA GLY A 9 -1.57 -10.02 -8.52
C GLY A 9 -1.50 -11.41 -7.86
N TYR A 10 -1.07 -12.42 -8.63
CA TYR A 10 -1.02 -13.81 -8.17
C TYR A 10 0.08 -14.14 -7.16
N GLY A 11 1.09 -13.27 -7.00
CA GLY A 11 2.19 -13.53 -6.07
C GLY A 11 3.07 -14.73 -6.44
N THR A 12 3.25 -15.02 -7.73
CA THR A 12 3.96 -16.24 -8.22
C THR A 12 5.39 -16.39 -7.72
N ARG A 13 6.05 -15.29 -7.34
CA ARG A 13 7.40 -15.29 -6.74
C ARG A 13 7.46 -15.98 -5.38
N PHE A 14 6.32 -16.13 -4.70
CA PHE A 14 6.22 -16.70 -3.35
C PHE A 14 5.50 -18.07 -3.34
N LEU A 15 5.46 -18.75 -4.49
CA LEU A 15 4.99 -20.12 -4.53
C LEU A 15 5.94 -21.03 -3.72
N PRO A 16 5.42 -22.09 -3.04
CA PRO A 16 4.04 -22.58 -3.11
C PRO A 16 3.06 -21.88 -2.17
N VAL A 17 3.52 -21.01 -1.26
CA VAL A 17 2.69 -20.39 -0.21
C VAL A 17 1.52 -19.61 -0.82
N THR A 18 1.80 -18.85 -1.88
CA THR A 18 0.79 -18.02 -2.55
C THR A 18 -0.19 -18.78 -3.42
N LYS A 19 -0.13 -20.12 -3.43
CA LYS A 19 -1.14 -20.95 -4.09
C LYS A 19 -2.53 -20.73 -3.47
N THR A 20 -2.60 -20.52 -2.16
CA THR A 20 -3.84 -20.36 -1.40
C THR A 20 -3.87 -19.12 -0.52
N ILE A 21 -2.71 -18.60 -0.11
CA ILE A 21 -2.60 -17.42 0.75
C ILE A 21 -2.26 -16.19 -0.11
N PRO A 22 -3.02 -15.09 -0.06
CA PRO A 22 -2.61 -13.83 -0.71
C PRO A 22 -1.19 -13.41 -0.31
N LYS A 23 -0.38 -12.91 -1.25
CA LYS A 23 0.99 -12.43 -0.93
C LYS A 23 0.96 -11.29 0.12
N GLU A 24 -0.11 -10.51 0.10
CA GLU A 24 -0.39 -9.38 0.98
C GLU A 24 -0.69 -9.82 2.42
N MET A 25 -1.14 -11.07 2.58
CA MET A 25 -1.42 -11.72 3.86
C MET A 25 -0.21 -12.48 4.41
N LEU A 26 0.93 -12.46 3.73
CA LEU A 26 2.13 -13.12 4.24
C LEU A 26 2.57 -12.40 5.53
N PRO A 27 2.79 -13.16 6.62
CA PRO A 27 3.07 -12.57 7.92
C PRO A 27 4.49 -11.98 7.96
N LEU A 28 4.58 -10.75 8.44
CA LEU A 28 5.81 -10.10 8.84
C LEU A 28 5.76 -9.91 10.36
N ILE A 29 6.47 -10.79 11.07
CA ILE A 29 6.40 -10.93 12.53
C ILE A 29 5.00 -11.38 12.96
N MET A 30 4.11 -10.46 13.35
CA MET A 30 2.76 -10.79 13.85
C MET A 30 1.61 -10.17 13.03
N LYS A 31 1.92 -9.43 11.96
CA LYS A 31 0.91 -8.79 11.11
C LYS A 31 1.19 -9.05 9.63
N PRO A 32 0.16 -9.13 8.77
CA PRO A 32 0.35 -9.30 7.34
C PRO A 32 1.03 -8.08 6.71
N ALA A 33 1.67 -8.28 5.55
CA ALA A 33 2.36 -7.22 4.82
C ALA A 33 1.46 -6.00 4.51
N ILE A 34 0.17 -6.23 4.22
CA ILE A 34 -0.78 -5.14 3.92
C ILE A 34 -0.96 -4.15 5.08
N ASP A 35 -0.83 -4.58 6.33
CA ASP A 35 -0.99 -3.69 7.49
C ASP A 35 0.02 -2.57 7.51
N PHE A 36 1.24 -2.82 7.04
CA PHE A 36 2.26 -1.78 6.98
C PHE A 36 1.84 -0.64 6.05
N ILE A 37 1.18 -0.95 4.94
CA ILE A 37 0.64 0.07 4.02
C ILE A 37 -0.56 0.79 4.64
N ILE A 38 -1.45 0.06 5.31
CA ILE A 38 -2.64 0.64 5.94
C ILE A 38 -2.23 1.58 7.09
N GLU A 39 -1.31 1.15 7.94
CA GLU A 39 -0.75 1.98 9.01
C GLU A 39 -0.04 3.21 8.45
N GLU A 40 0.72 3.05 7.37
CA GLU A 40 1.37 4.18 6.68
C GLU A 40 0.34 5.19 6.16
N PHE A 41 -0.75 4.71 5.54
CA PHE A 41 -1.85 5.54 5.05
C PHE A 41 -2.56 6.27 6.19
N LEU A 42 -2.92 5.57 7.27
CA LEU A 42 -3.55 6.17 8.44
C LEU A 42 -2.64 7.21 9.11
N ALA A 43 -1.35 6.91 9.26
CA ALA A 43 -0.35 7.86 9.76
C ALA A 43 -0.16 9.08 8.85
N SER A 44 -0.58 8.97 7.58
CA SER A 44 -0.57 10.04 6.58
C SER A 44 -1.91 10.75 6.43
N GLY A 45 -2.91 10.44 7.25
CA GLY A 45 -4.26 11.03 7.17
C GLY A 45 -5.11 10.51 6.01
N ILE A 46 -4.79 9.33 5.48
CA ILE A 46 -5.55 8.66 4.42
C ILE A 46 -6.46 7.61 5.06
N GLU A 47 -7.74 7.91 5.13
CA GLU A 47 -8.76 7.03 5.72
C GLU A 47 -9.61 6.32 4.67
N ASP A 48 -9.74 6.88 3.46
CA ASP A 48 -10.48 6.28 2.35
C ASP A 48 -9.53 5.45 1.48
N ILE A 49 -9.60 4.13 1.61
CA ILE A 49 -8.66 3.19 1.00
C ILE A 49 -9.40 2.26 0.05
N LEU A 50 -9.05 2.33 -1.24
CA LEU A 50 -9.48 1.38 -2.25
C LEU A 50 -8.45 0.27 -2.43
N VAL A 51 -8.87 -0.98 -2.26
CA VAL A 51 -8.06 -2.15 -2.57
C VAL A 51 -8.50 -2.72 -3.92
N ILE A 52 -7.61 -2.65 -4.91
CA ILE A 52 -7.79 -3.37 -6.17
C ILE A 52 -7.40 -4.83 -5.95
N THR A 53 -8.40 -5.70 -5.90
CA THR A 53 -8.27 -7.11 -5.50
C THR A 53 -8.56 -8.05 -6.67
N SER A 54 -8.52 -9.37 -6.43
CA SER A 54 -8.93 -10.38 -7.43
C SER A 54 -9.71 -11.52 -6.80
N ARG A 55 -10.30 -12.40 -7.62
CA ARG A 55 -11.14 -13.51 -7.13
C ARG A 55 -10.45 -14.44 -6.11
N ARG A 56 -9.12 -14.49 -6.09
CA ARG A 56 -8.33 -15.37 -5.21
C ARG A 56 -8.01 -14.72 -3.86
N LYS A 57 -8.49 -13.51 -3.63
CA LYS A 57 -8.06 -12.63 -2.56
C LYS A 57 -9.17 -12.32 -1.56
N LYS A 58 -10.18 -13.20 -1.46
CA LYS A 58 -11.28 -13.04 -0.49
C LYS A 58 -10.78 -12.87 0.94
N ALA A 59 -9.72 -13.60 1.32
CA ALA A 59 -9.11 -13.46 2.64
C ALA A 59 -8.61 -12.04 2.97
N LEU A 60 -8.36 -11.18 1.97
CA LEU A 60 -8.07 -9.76 2.22
C LEU A 60 -9.32 -8.97 2.60
N GLU A 61 -10.45 -9.25 1.96
CA GLU A 61 -11.74 -8.63 2.31
C GLU A 61 -12.11 -9.04 3.75
N ASP A 62 -12.03 -10.35 4.05
CA ASP A 62 -12.36 -10.90 5.37
C ASP A 62 -11.42 -10.39 6.48
N TYR A 63 -10.13 -10.18 6.19
CA TYR A 63 -9.16 -9.69 7.18
C TYR A 63 -9.36 -8.23 7.58
N LEU A 64 -9.90 -7.41 6.67
CA LEU A 64 -10.15 -5.98 6.90
C LEU A 64 -11.57 -5.70 7.41
N ASP A 65 -12.37 -6.75 7.62
CA ASP A 65 -13.72 -6.69 8.16
C ASP A 65 -13.76 -7.20 9.62
N ARG A 66 -14.91 -7.04 10.26
CA ARG A 66 -15.15 -7.55 11.61
C ARG A 66 -15.34 -9.06 11.62
N GLU A 67 -14.76 -9.70 12.64
CA GLU A 67 -14.91 -11.13 12.88
C GLU A 67 -15.80 -11.36 14.10
N MET A 68 -17.11 -11.53 13.86
CA MET A 68 -18.13 -11.57 14.92
C MET A 68 -17.99 -12.76 15.86
N GLU A 69 -17.51 -13.91 15.37
CA GLU A 69 -17.42 -15.13 16.19
C GLU A 69 -16.31 -15.00 17.25
N LEU A 70 -15.14 -14.49 16.85
CA LEU A 70 -14.00 -14.21 17.71
C LEU A 70 -14.27 -13.03 18.64
N GLU A 71 -14.94 -11.98 18.17
CA GLU A 71 -15.41 -10.88 19.02
C GLU A 71 -16.25 -11.43 20.18
N TYR A 72 -17.27 -12.24 19.88
CA TYR A 72 -18.13 -12.85 20.89
C TYR A 72 -17.36 -13.73 21.89
N ILE A 73 -16.45 -14.59 21.39
CA ILE A 73 -15.62 -15.46 22.24
C ILE A 73 -14.75 -14.62 23.17
N PHE A 74 -14.04 -13.62 22.65
CA PHE A 74 -13.09 -12.83 23.43
C PHE A 74 -13.76 -11.84 24.38
N GLU A 75 -14.96 -11.34 24.06
CA GLU A 75 -15.80 -10.59 25.00
C GLU A 75 -16.19 -11.45 26.20
N LYS A 76 -16.64 -12.69 25.97
CA LYS A 76 -17.00 -13.65 27.03
C LYS A 76 -15.79 -14.02 27.89
N GLU A 77 -14.62 -14.18 27.28
CA GLU A 77 -13.35 -14.42 27.97
C GLU A 77 -12.80 -13.18 28.70
N LYS A 78 -13.39 -11.99 28.48
CA LYS A 78 -12.83 -10.69 28.91
C LYS A 78 -11.39 -10.46 28.41
N ALA A 79 -11.04 -11.04 27.27
CA ALA A 79 -9.70 -11.04 26.70
C ALA A 79 -9.44 -9.77 25.88
N ARG A 80 -9.35 -8.61 26.55
CA ARG A 80 -9.19 -7.28 25.90
C ARG A 80 -8.04 -7.20 24.89
N ASN A 81 -6.92 -7.85 25.18
CA ASN A 81 -5.78 -7.87 24.26
C ASN A 81 -6.10 -8.60 22.95
N LYS A 82 -6.86 -9.70 23.00
CA LYS A 82 -7.26 -10.45 21.80
C LYS A 82 -8.29 -9.66 20.99
N LEU A 83 -9.24 -9.00 21.64
CA LEU A 83 -10.20 -8.11 20.98
C LEU A 83 -9.50 -7.00 20.20
N LYS A 84 -8.50 -6.36 20.81
CA LYS A 84 -7.69 -5.35 20.13
C LYS A 84 -6.97 -5.90 18.89
N ASN A 85 -6.47 -7.14 18.96
CA ASN A 85 -5.73 -7.75 17.86
C ASN A 85 -6.60 -8.17 16.67
N ILE A 86 -7.90 -8.37 16.86
CA ILE A 86 -8.84 -8.73 15.78
C ILE A 86 -9.67 -7.54 15.31
N SER A 87 -9.51 -6.38 15.94
CA SER A 87 -10.26 -5.18 15.54
C SER A 87 -9.78 -4.74 14.15
N PRO A 88 -10.68 -4.47 13.20
CA PRO A 88 -10.29 -3.98 11.90
C PRO A 88 -9.63 -2.60 12.02
N PRO A 89 -8.77 -2.21 11.07
CA PRO A 89 -8.20 -0.87 11.06
C PRO A 89 -9.28 0.21 10.99
N GLU A 90 -9.03 1.37 11.62
CA GLU A 90 -9.95 2.52 11.60
C GLU A 90 -9.90 3.27 10.26
N ALA A 91 -10.22 2.57 9.17
CA ALA A 91 -10.26 3.10 7.81
C ALA A 91 -11.55 2.68 7.08
N ARG A 92 -11.94 3.43 6.05
CA ARG A 92 -13.03 3.09 5.14
C ARG A 92 -12.46 2.34 3.95
N PHE A 93 -12.70 1.04 3.91
CA PHE A 93 -12.24 0.17 2.84
C PHE A 93 -13.27 0.04 1.72
N TYR A 94 -12.77 0.16 0.49
CA TYR A 94 -13.50 -0.08 -0.75
C TYR A 94 -12.78 -1.17 -1.53
N PHE A 95 -13.52 -1.99 -2.27
CA PHE A 95 -12.94 -3.08 -3.03
C PHE A 95 -13.42 -3.06 -4.47
N ILE A 96 -12.48 -3.13 -5.41
CA ILE A 96 -12.79 -3.36 -6.83
C ILE A 96 -12.01 -4.58 -7.30
N ARG A 97 -12.73 -5.52 -7.94
CA ARG A 97 -12.14 -6.75 -8.46
C ARG A 97 -11.57 -6.52 -9.85
N GLN A 98 -10.26 -6.69 -10.00
CA GLN A 98 -9.63 -6.85 -11.29
C GLN A 98 -9.92 -8.27 -11.81
N GLN A 99 -10.83 -8.36 -12.78
CA GLN A 99 -11.28 -9.64 -13.36
C GLN A 99 -10.20 -10.25 -14.27
N GLU A 100 -9.49 -9.41 -15.03
CA GLU A 100 -8.42 -9.80 -15.95
C GLU A 100 -7.08 -9.18 -15.58
N MET A 101 -6.01 -9.98 -15.65
CA MET A 101 -4.65 -9.56 -15.25
C MET A 101 -3.94 -8.80 -16.37
N LEU A 102 -4.49 -7.64 -16.75
CA LEU A 102 -3.97 -6.75 -17.78
C LEU A 102 -2.92 -5.75 -17.23
N GLY A 103 -2.31 -6.06 -16.08
CA GLY A 103 -1.25 -5.26 -15.46
C GLY A 103 -1.73 -4.06 -14.62
N THR A 104 -0.74 -3.28 -14.15
CA THR A 104 -0.93 -2.12 -13.26
C THR A 104 -1.78 -1.02 -13.89
N GLY A 105 -1.55 -0.69 -15.16
CA GLY A 105 -2.29 0.38 -15.83
C GLY A 105 -3.80 0.13 -15.83
N HIS A 106 -4.21 -1.10 -16.15
CA HIS A 106 -5.60 -1.52 -16.05
C HIS A 106 -6.13 -1.45 -14.62
N ALA A 107 -5.35 -1.90 -13.62
CA ALA A 107 -5.72 -1.81 -12.22
C ALA A 107 -5.98 -0.35 -11.77
N LEU A 108 -5.15 0.60 -12.22
CA LEU A 108 -5.34 2.02 -11.94
C LEU A 108 -6.56 2.60 -12.66
N MET A 109 -6.84 2.17 -13.89
CA MET A 109 -8.07 2.61 -14.59
C MET A 109 -9.34 2.18 -13.86
N LEU A 110 -9.34 1.01 -13.22
CA LEU A 110 -10.46 0.55 -12.40
C LEU A 110 -10.71 1.42 -11.17
N ALA A 111 -9.69 2.13 -10.67
CA ALA A 111 -9.83 3.05 -9.54
C ALA A 111 -10.53 4.37 -9.91
N ARG A 112 -10.63 4.71 -11.21
CA ARG A 112 -11.13 6.01 -11.68
C ARG A 112 -12.48 6.42 -11.08
N PRO A 113 -13.52 5.56 -10.98
CA PRO A 113 -14.81 5.96 -10.43
C PRO A 113 -14.75 6.33 -8.93
N PHE A 114 -13.83 5.73 -8.19
CA PHE A 114 -13.63 6.00 -6.76
C PHE A 114 -12.83 7.28 -6.52
N ILE A 115 -11.79 7.48 -7.34
CA ILE A 115 -10.89 8.64 -7.21
C ILE A 115 -11.52 9.93 -7.77
N GLY A 116 -12.18 9.86 -8.93
CA GLY A 116 -12.65 11.06 -9.63
C GLY A 116 -11.49 11.87 -10.20
N ASN A 117 -11.48 13.19 -9.91
CA ASN A 117 -10.45 14.14 -10.36
C ASN A 117 -9.58 14.64 -9.20
N GLU A 118 -9.54 13.91 -8.08
CA GLU A 118 -8.75 14.25 -6.90
C GLU A 118 -7.36 13.58 -6.96
N PRO A 119 -6.32 14.18 -6.36
CA PRO A 119 -5.05 13.51 -6.17
C PRO A 119 -5.21 12.31 -5.22
N PHE A 120 -4.38 11.28 -5.42
CA PHE A 120 -4.42 10.04 -4.66
C PHE A 120 -3.05 9.39 -4.60
N ILE A 121 -2.85 8.56 -3.58
CA ILE A 121 -1.65 7.73 -3.45
C ILE A 121 -1.93 6.33 -3.98
N VAL A 122 -0.93 5.76 -4.65
CA VAL A 122 -0.89 4.35 -5.04
C VAL A 122 0.21 3.67 -4.25
N ALA A 123 -0.12 2.53 -3.64
CA ALA A 123 0.84 1.68 -2.93
C ALA A 123 0.78 0.23 -3.41
N TYR A 124 1.95 -0.42 -3.37
CA TYR A 124 2.07 -1.86 -3.52
C TYR A 124 2.32 -2.50 -2.15
N PRO A 125 1.54 -3.52 -1.77
CA PRO A 125 1.67 -4.18 -0.47
C PRO A 125 2.97 -4.97 -0.28
N ASP A 126 3.75 -5.17 -1.33
CA ASP A 126 5.09 -5.78 -1.29
C ASP A 126 6.25 -4.77 -1.30
N ASP A 127 5.99 -3.47 -1.45
CA ASP A 127 7.00 -2.40 -1.43
C ASP A 127 6.97 -1.67 -0.07
N LEU A 128 7.53 -2.30 0.95
CA LEU A 128 7.52 -1.78 2.32
C LEU A 128 8.72 -0.88 2.59
N LEU A 129 8.46 0.39 2.87
CA LEU A 129 9.49 1.39 3.19
C LEU A 129 9.26 1.92 4.60
N LEU A 130 10.21 1.61 5.50
CA LEU A 130 10.16 2.04 6.89
C LEU A 130 11.10 3.23 7.10
N GLY A 131 10.53 4.35 7.50
CA GLY A 131 11.26 5.57 7.82
C GLY A 131 10.65 6.30 9.00
N ARG A 132 11.35 7.30 9.54
CA ARG A 132 10.82 8.16 10.62
C ARG A 132 9.57 8.91 10.17
N LYS A 133 9.55 9.31 8.91
CA LYS A 133 8.42 9.96 8.26
C LYS A 133 7.82 8.99 7.25
N PRO A 134 6.51 8.68 7.32
CA PRO A 134 5.85 7.84 6.32
C PRO A 134 6.15 8.31 4.89
N LEU A 135 6.38 7.39 3.96
CA LEU A 135 6.66 7.75 2.57
C LEU A 135 5.47 8.48 1.96
N ALA A 136 4.25 8.02 2.23
CA ALA A 136 3.02 8.67 1.81
C ALA A 136 2.97 10.16 2.21
N VAL A 137 3.32 10.53 3.44
CA VAL A 137 3.43 11.96 3.83
C VAL A 137 4.44 12.71 2.97
N GLN A 138 5.63 12.14 2.73
CA GLN A 138 6.66 12.78 1.90
C GLN A 138 6.18 13.03 0.47
N LEU A 139 5.45 12.06 -0.10
CA LEU A 139 4.86 12.17 -1.44
C LEU A 139 3.74 13.23 -1.47
N ILE A 140 2.88 13.28 -0.46
CA ILE A 140 1.81 14.28 -0.34
C ILE A 140 2.40 15.67 -0.29
N GLU A 141 3.35 15.92 0.60
CA GLU A 141 3.95 17.25 0.76
C GLU A 141 4.66 17.70 -0.53
N THR A 142 5.34 16.77 -1.22
CA THR A 142 5.99 17.07 -2.49
C THR A 142 4.95 17.42 -3.57
N TYR A 143 3.83 16.69 -3.61
CA TYR A 143 2.71 17.00 -4.50
C TYR A 143 2.10 18.37 -4.17
N GLU A 144 1.88 18.69 -2.90
CA GLU A 144 1.31 19.98 -2.47
C GLU A 144 2.22 21.16 -2.82
N GLN A 145 3.55 20.97 -2.80
CA GLN A 145 4.52 21.99 -3.17
C GLN A 145 4.64 22.19 -4.69
N THR A 146 4.52 21.10 -5.46
CA THR A 146 4.84 21.13 -6.90
C THR A 146 3.61 21.12 -7.80
N GLY A 147 2.48 20.61 -7.33
CA GLY A 147 1.30 20.29 -8.13
C GLY A 147 1.51 19.17 -9.16
N CYS A 148 2.68 18.51 -9.14
CA CYS A 148 3.08 17.52 -10.13
C CYS A 148 2.94 16.10 -9.59
N THR A 149 2.72 15.12 -10.48
CA THR A 149 2.78 13.70 -10.12
C THR A 149 4.16 13.36 -9.55
N VAL A 150 4.17 12.77 -8.35
CA VAL A 150 5.39 12.39 -7.63
C VAL A 150 5.57 10.88 -7.70
N LEU A 151 6.79 10.44 -7.95
CA LEU A 151 7.18 9.02 -7.95
C LEU A 151 8.28 8.80 -6.92
N ALA A 152 8.11 7.79 -6.05
CA ALA A 152 9.17 7.32 -5.19
C ALA A 152 10.17 6.48 -5.99
N THR A 153 11.46 6.74 -5.81
CA THR A 153 12.54 6.00 -6.49
C THR A 153 13.70 5.72 -5.55
N ILE A 154 14.45 4.66 -5.83
CA ILE A 154 15.71 4.35 -5.15
C ILE A 154 16.86 4.82 -6.03
N TYR A 155 17.80 5.55 -5.44
CA TYR A 155 19.03 5.96 -6.12
C TYR A 155 20.03 4.80 -6.15
N ASP A 156 20.61 4.55 -7.33
CA ASP A 156 21.63 3.52 -7.57
C ASP A 156 21.31 2.14 -6.95
N PRO A 157 20.18 1.50 -7.32
CA PRO A 157 19.82 0.21 -6.76
C PRO A 157 20.76 -0.89 -7.28
N PRO A 158 21.09 -1.90 -6.45
CA PRO A 158 21.75 -3.10 -6.96
C PRO A 158 20.81 -3.83 -7.94
N ASN A 159 21.37 -4.41 -9.00
CA ASN A 159 20.61 -5.13 -10.04
C ASN A 159 19.56 -4.26 -10.77
N ILE A 160 20.03 -3.16 -11.39
CA ILE A 160 19.19 -2.19 -12.12
C ILE A 160 18.25 -2.83 -13.15
N GLU A 161 18.62 -3.98 -13.74
CA GLU A 161 17.81 -4.75 -14.70
C GLU A 161 16.48 -5.27 -14.14
N ARG A 162 16.31 -5.26 -12.81
CA ARG A 162 15.08 -5.68 -12.13
C ARG A 162 14.08 -4.55 -11.91
N TYR A 163 14.44 -3.32 -12.25
CA TYR A 163 13.66 -2.12 -11.96
C TYR A 163 13.24 -1.40 -13.24
N GLY A 164 12.15 -0.64 -13.14
CA GLY A 164 11.87 0.42 -14.11
C GLY A 164 12.82 1.59 -13.87
N THR A 165 13.55 2.01 -14.88
CA THR A 165 14.49 3.13 -14.80
C THR A 165 13.85 4.41 -15.32
N ILE A 166 14.16 5.53 -14.67
CA ILE A 166 13.71 6.85 -15.08
C ILE A 166 14.87 7.62 -15.71
N ALA A 167 14.62 8.24 -16.86
CA ALA A 167 15.53 9.23 -17.43
C ALA A 167 15.16 10.60 -16.88
N ILE A 168 16.12 11.27 -16.23
CA ILE A 168 15.93 12.63 -15.74
C ILE A 168 16.12 13.58 -16.93
N ALA A 169 15.09 14.34 -17.27
CA ALA A 169 15.20 15.40 -18.27
C ALA A 169 16.17 16.49 -17.76
N ALA A 170 16.94 17.13 -18.65
CA ALA A 170 17.84 18.20 -18.26
C ALA A 170 17.05 19.36 -17.60
N GLY A 171 17.21 19.57 -16.29
CA GLY A 171 16.48 20.55 -15.49
C GLY A 171 16.53 20.27 -13.97
N LEU A 172 15.84 21.12 -13.19
CA LEU A 172 15.85 21.15 -11.72
C LEU A 172 15.41 19.82 -11.10
N PHE A 173 16.29 19.19 -10.34
CA PHE A 173 16.02 18.01 -9.54
C PHE A 173 15.85 18.42 -8.07
N ILE A 174 14.69 18.16 -7.49
CA ILE A 174 14.47 18.28 -6.05
C ILE A 174 14.45 16.85 -5.48
N GLY A 175 15.62 16.35 -5.10
CA GLY A 175 15.75 15.07 -4.42
C GLY A 175 15.70 15.25 -2.91
N PHE A 176 14.71 14.64 -2.25
CA PHE A 176 14.70 14.52 -0.79
C PHE A 176 15.12 13.11 -0.41
N ASP A 177 16.39 12.93 -0.05
CA ASP A 177 16.82 11.71 0.64
C ASP A 177 16.64 11.90 2.15
N GLN A 178 15.47 11.49 2.66
CA GLN A 178 15.24 11.39 4.10
C GLN A 178 15.44 9.98 4.67
N LEU A 179 15.67 8.97 3.82
CA LEU A 179 15.85 7.59 4.27
C LEU A 179 17.31 7.29 4.65
N TYR A 180 18.29 7.96 4.03
CA TYR A 180 19.72 7.79 4.34
C TYR A 180 20.49 9.07 4.69
N GLY A 181 19.84 10.23 4.66
CA GLY A 181 20.42 11.47 5.18
C GLY A 181 21.48 12.13 4.29
N GLN A 182 21.48 11.88 2.98
CA GLN A 182 22.33 12.63 2.04
C GLN A 182 21.49 13.31 0.96
N GLY A 183 21.18 14.59 1.18
CA GLY A 183 20.53 15.42 0.16
C GLY A 183 21.41 15.59 -1.07
N PHE A 184 20.90 15.25 -2.25
CA PHE A 184 21.51 15.60 -3.52
C PHE A 184 20.76 16.80 -4.12
N ALA A 185 21.44 17.93 -4.18
CA ALA A 185 21.05 19.06 -5.01
C ALA A 185 21.75 18.90 -6.37
N ALA A 186 20.99 18.70 -7.45
CA ALA A 186 21.49 18.95 -8.79
C ALA A 186 20.88 20.27 -9.28
N LYS A 187 21.77 21.23 -9.59
CA LYS A 187 21.44 22.51 -10.23
C LYS A 187 21.07 22.31 -11.69
#